data_AF-A0A8J3Q3X1-F1
#
_entry.id   AF-A0A8J3Q3X1-F1
#
_cell.length_a   1.000
_cell.length_b   1.000
_cell.length_c   1.000
_cell.angle_alpha   90.00
_cell.angle_beta   90.00
_cell.angle_gamma   90.00
#
_symmetry.space_group_name_H-M   'P 1'
#
loop_
_entity.id
_entity.type
_entity.pdbx_description
1 polymer ?
#
loop_
_entity_poly.entity_id
_entity_poly.type
_entity_poly.pdbx_seq_one_letter_code
_entity_poly.pdbx_strand_id
1 'polypeptide(L)'
;MARIKELAPSRFWVNPAARCPNRVYRAAMDEAISVGSALAWTGDIGKRWGRWVRAHLGMTILLSLLAFVVGWVWNTYVLAVDLDGSNPGPGVETIATADGRPLNNLFWLLSFSLVSGLIAYGWQRGWRSMFGDLAVLPRRFGQTMSHNTRGAFAMLLLGLSISLIISIFVPSAVSLALGLVLLILAATPLGTIINFAFIKIWKALTGNEAPSGGMVAVLVAGPFLVMLGEAAGLLLDWLFASLLVGLILGVVAAVASVLLGRGTSPSPGATAGILIGLILALSELSAGRAWADDGGWKECNTPDGVPCSDLGIGGLYAWCSSEGADALIASGAMGGGFAGLGAAIGIGLGSVAASLAMGAQG
;
A
#
# COMPACT_ATOMS: atom_id res chain seq x y z
N MET A 1 22.55 -5.07 77.65
CA MET A 1 21.68 -5.66 76.60
C MET A 1 21.31 -4.53 75.64
N ALA A 2 21.55 -4.53 74.33
CA ALA A 2 22.24 -5.42 73.41
C ALA A 2 22.75 -4.56 72.22
N ARG A 3 23.95 -4.86 71.71
CA ARG A 3 24.55 -4.26 70.51
C ARG A 3 23.82 -4.75 69.26
N ILE A 4 23.39 -3.85 68.38
CA ILE A 4 23.00 -4.20 67.00
C ILE A 4 24.21 -3.88 66.12
N LYS A 5 24.77 -4.94 65.53
CA LYS A 5 25.88 -4.93 64.57
C LYS A 5 25.40 -4.39 63.23
N GLU A 6 26.21 -3.51 62.65
CA GLU A 6 26.22 -3.17 61.23
C GLU A 6 26.33 -4.45 60.36
N LEU A 7 25.41 -4.59 59.41
CA LEU A 7 25.53 -5.51 58.28
C LEU A 7 25.73 -4.67 57.02
N ALA A 8 26.95 -4.73 56.50
CA ALA A 8 27.32 -4.17 55.22
C ALA A 8 26.57 -4.90 54.08
N PRO A 9 26.09 -4.19 53.04
CA PRO A 9 25.57 -4.84 51.84
C PRO A 9 26.74 -5.41 51.03
N SER A 10 26.84 -6.73 51.03
CA SER A 10 27.71 -7.49 50.13
C SER A 10 27.34 -7.18 48.67
N ARG A 11 28.30 -6.60 47.95
CA ARG A 11 28.26 -6.39 46.49
C ARG A 11 27.99 -7.71 45.78
N PHE A 12 26.78 -7.90 45.30
CA PHE A 12 26.43 -8.91 44.31
C PHE A 12 27.02 -8.44 42.96
N TRP A 13 28.26 -8.84 42.69
CA TRP A 13 28.83 -8.76 41.36
C TRP A 13 28.10 -9.77 40.48
N VAL A 14 27.01 -9.34 39.83
CA VAL A 14 26.45 -10.06 38.70
C VAL A 14 27.48 -9.98 37.58
N ASN A 15 28.10 -11.12 37.30
CA ASN A 15 29.07 -11.30 36.23
C ASN A 15 28.39 -11.02 34.88
N PRO A 16 28.72 -9.94 34.13
CA PRO A 16 28.07 -9.60 32.87
C PRO A 16 28.50 -10.51 31.70
N ALA A 17 29.32 -11.54 31.94
CA ALA A 17 29.74 -12.53 30.96
C ALA A 17 28.81 -13.76 30.87
N ALA A 18 27.58 -13.68 31.38
CA ALA A 18 26.59 -14.75 31.26
C ALA A 18 26.07 -14.87 29.82
N ARG A 19 26.76 -15.71 29.05
CA ARG A 19 26.30 -16.50 27.89
C ARG A 19 25.32 -15.80 26.95
N CYS A 20 25.86 -15.32 25.82
CA CYS A 20 25.11 -14.94 24.63
C CYS A 20 23.93 -15.89 24.33
N PRO A 21 22.66 -15.43 24.41
CA PRO A 21 21.49 -16.17 23.93
C PRO A 21 21.48 -16.37 22.40
N ASN A 22 22.53 -15.88 21.71
CA ASN A 22 22.56 -15.68 20.27
C ASN A 22 22.38 -16.95 19.43
N ARG A 23 22.70 -18.17 19.91
CA ARG A 23 22.54 -19.38 19.08
C ARG A 23 21.11 -19.89 19.02
N VAL A 24 20.42 -19.96 20.16
CA VAL A 24 19.03 -20.46 20.22
C VAL A 24 18.09 -19.46 19.54
N TYR A 25 18.33 -18.16 19.73
CA TYR A 25 17.58 -17.11 19.04
C TYR A 25 17.88 -17.04 17.54
N ARG A 26 19.13 -17.27 17.09
CA ARG A 26 19.43 -17.37 15.65
C ARG A 26 18.78 -18.58 15.00
N ALA A 27 18.83 -19.75 15.63
CA ALA A 27 18.22 -20.95 15.07
C ALA A 27 16.69 -20.82 14.97
N ALA A 28 16.04 -20.30 16.02
CA ALA A 28 14.60 -20.01 15.99
C ALA A 28 14.22 -18.91 14.98
N MET A 29 15.10 -17.93 14.76
CA MET A 29 14.94 -16.94 13.70
C MET A 29 15.11 -17.56 12.31
N ASP A 30 16.19 -18.29 12.04
CA ASP A 30 16.48 -18.88 10.72
C ASP A 30 15.38 -19.88 10.30
N GLU A 31 14.79 -20.60 11.26
CA GLU A 31 13.66 -21.50 11.05
C GLU A 31 12.34 -20.76 10.80
N ALA A 32 12.08 -19.66 11.52
CA ALA A 32 10.96 -18.76 11.24
C ALA A 32 11.09 -18.01 9.90
N ILE A 33 12.32 -17.91 9.36
CA ILE A 33 12.73 -17.06 8.21
C ILE A 33 13.06 -17.90 6.95
N SER A 34 12.66 -19.19 6.90
CA SER A 34 12.88 -20.05 5.74
C SER A 34 11.82 -19.82 4.64
N VAL A 35 12.19 -20.02 3.36
CA VAL A 35 11.20 -20.02 2.26
C VAL A 35 10.12 -21.08 2.50
N GLY A 36 10.48 -22.18 3.17
CA GLY A 36 9.55 -23.22 3.60
C GLY A 36 8.52 -22.72 4.63
N SER A 37 8.91 -21.90 5.61
CA SER A 37 7.98 -21.32 6.59
C SER A 37 7.03 -20.32 5.93
N ALA A 38 7.54 -19.51 4.99
CA ALA A 38 6.71 -18.60 4.20
C ALA A 38 5.68 -19.36 3.33
N LEU A 39 6.09 -20.42 2.65
CA LEU A 39 5.21 -21.27 1.83
C LEU A 39 4.19 -22.06 2.68
N ALA A 40 4.61 -22.57 3.84
CA ALA A 40 3.70 -23.24 4.77
C ALA A 40 2.64 -22.27 5.29
N TRP A 41 3.04 -21.04 5.62
CA TRP A 41 2.14 -20.00 6.08
C TRP A 41 1.18 -19.52 4.99
N THR A 42 1.62 -19.31 3.75
CA THR A 42 0.72 -18.98 2.65
C THR A 42 -0.27 -20.12 2.40
N GLY A 43 0.17 -21.37 2.54
CA GLY A 43 -0.70 -22.55 2.54
C GLY A 43 -1.75 -22.51 3.66
N ASP A 44 -1.37 -22.13 4.88
CA ASP A 44 -2.28 -22.03 6.01
C ASP A 44 -3.25 -20.86 5.90
N ILE A 45 -2.81 -19.71 5.37
CA ILE A 45 -3.70 -18.61 4.98
C ILE A 45 -4.68 -19.08 3.92
N GLY A 46 -4.22 -19.76 2.88
CA GLY A 46 -5.08 -20.31 1.84
C GLY A 46 -6.14 -21.27 2.40
N LYS A 47 -5.76 -22.15 3.33
CA LYS A 47 -6.70 -23.05 4.02
C LYS A 47 -7.69 -22.29 4.92
N ARG A 48 -7.26 -21.27 5.65
CA ARG A 48 -8.14 -20.43 6.51
C ARG A 48 -9.11 -19.64 5.65
N TRP A 49 -8.60 -19.01 4.60
CA TRP A 49 -9.38 -18.29 3.60
C TRP A 49 -10.42 -19.20 2.95
N GLY A 50 -10.02 -20.35 2.41
CA GLY A 50 -10.93 -21.27 1.73
C GLY A 50 -11.97 -21.91 2.66
N ARG A 51 -11.67 -22.10 3.95
CA ARG A 51 -12.69 -22.51 4.94
C ARG A 51 -13.67 -21.38 5.22
N TRP A 52 -13.16 -20.16 5.38
CA TRP A 52 -13.99 -19.01 5.69
C TRP A 52 -14.93 -18.66 4.53
N VAL A 53 -14.42 -18.63 3.29
CA VAL A 53 -15.21 -18.34 2.08
C VAL A 53 -16.31 -19.39 1.90
N ARG A 54 -16.03 -20.67 2.14
CA ARG A 54 -17.06 -21.72 2.08
C ARG A 54 -18.14 -21.52 3.15
N ALA A 55 -17.76 -21.11 4.36
CA ALA A 55 -18.72 -20.84 5.42
C ALA A 55 -19.57 -19.58 5.15
N HIS A 56 -19.04 -18.60 4.41
CA HIS A 56 -19.69 -17.32 4.12
C HIS A 56 -19.87 -17.07 2.62
N LEU A 57 -20.16 -18.14 1.87
CA LEU A 57 -20.17 -18.10 0.41
C LEU A 57 -21.22 -17.10 -0.10
N GLY A 58 -22.42 -17.12 0.48
CA GLY A 58 -23.49 -16.20 0.10
C GLY A 58 -23.12 -14.72 0.30
N MET A 59 -22.47 -14.39 1.42
CA MET A 59 -22.00 -13.03 1.67
C MET A 59 -20.86 -12.63 0.73
N THR A 60 -19.95 -13.56 0.43
CA THR A 60 -18.84 -13.33 -0.51
C THR A 60 -19.40 -13.05 -1.91
N ILE A 61 -20.34 -13.87 -2.38
CA ILE A 61 -21.01 -13.68 -3.67
C ILE A 61 -21.74 -12.34 -3.69
N LEU A 62 -22.52 -12.02 -2.66
CA LEU A 62 -23.26 -10.76 -2.60
C LEU A 62 -22.33 -9.55 -2.67
N LEU A 63 -21.27 -9.53 -1.85
CA LEU A 63 -20.31 -8.41 -1.83
C LEU A 63 -19.50 -8.31 -3.13
N SER A 64 -19.14 -9.44 -3.74
CA SER A 64 -18.49 -9.47 -5.06
C SER A 64 -19.42 -8.98 -6.17
N LEU A 65 -20.71 -9.32 -6.13
CA LEU A 65 -21.70 -8.80 -7.09
C LEU A 65 -21.92 -7.30 -6.92
N LEU A 66 -22.03 -6.82 -5.68
CA LEU A 66 -22.13 -5.39 -5.40
C LEU A 66 -20.87 -4.65 -5.87
N ALA A 67 -19.68 -5.19 -5.60
CA ALA A 67 -18.42 -4.66 -6.08
C ALA A 67 -18.34 -4.65 -7.61
N PHE A 68 -18.82 -5.71 -8.26
CA PHE A 68 -18.92 -5.77 -9.72
C PHE A 68 -19.79 -4.65 -10.27
N VAL A 69 -21.01 -4.48 -9.75
CA VAL A 69 -21.94 -3.44 -10.22
C VAL A 69 -21.37 -2.05 -9.99
N VAL A 70 -20.82 -1.78 -8.81
CA VAL A 70 -20.23 -0.47 -8.49
C VAL A 70 -19.00 -0.21 -9.37
N GLY A 71 -18.10 -1.18 -9.52
CA GLY A 71 -16.91 -1.05 -10.36
C GLY A 71 -17.27 -0.88 -11.84
N TRP A 72 -18.28 -1.59 -12.33
CA TRP A 72 -18.78 -1.46 -13.69
C TRP A 72 -19.35 -0.06 -13.94
N VAL A 73 -20.30 0.37 -13.12
CA VAL A 73 -20.95 1.69 -13.26
C VAL A 73 -19.93 2.82 -13.14
N TRP A 74 -19.01 2.72 -12.17
CA TRP A 74 -17.96 3.74 -11.99
C TRP A 74 -17.01 3.75 -13.19
N ASN A 75 -16.50 2.59 -13.63
CA ASN A 75 -15.57 2.54 -14.75
C ASN A 75 -16.22 3.08 -16.03
N THR A 76 -17.45 2.68 -16.32
CA THR A 76 -18.23 3.21 -17.46
C THR A 76 -18.47 4.71 -17.33
N TYR A 77 -18.76 5.23 -16.13
CA TYR A 77 -18.90 6.67 -15.91
C TYR A 77 -17.60 7.42 -16.21
N VAL A 78 -16.44 6.94 -15.74
CA VAL A 78 -15.14 7.59 -15.99
C VAL A 78 -14.81 7.56 -17.49
N LEU A 79 -15.04 6.42 -18.17
CA LEU A 79 -14.85 6.34 -19.61
C LEU A 79 -15.76 7.30 -20.36
N ALA A 80 -17.07 7.29 -20.06
CA ALA A 80 -18.06 8.04 -20.80
C ALA A 80 -18.03 9.55 -20.52
N VAL A 81 -17.80 9.96 -19.27
CA VAL A 81 -17.96 11.37 -18.85
C VAL A 81 -16.64 12.10 -18.66
N ASP A 82 -15.65 11.43 -18.04
CA ASP A 82 -14.37 12.07 -17.72
C ASP A 82 -13.37 11.97 -18.87
N LEU A 83 -13.31 10.80 -19.52
CA LEU A 83 -12.45 10.56 -20.69
C LEU A 83 -13.16 10.81 -22.01
N ASP A 84 -14.49 10.88 -22.01
CA ASP A 84 -15.32 11.04 -23.21
C ASP A 84 -15.11 9.92 -24.26
N GLY A 85 -14.64 8.74 -23.84
CA GLY A 85 -14.37 7.64 -24.76
C GLY A 85 -13.60 6.48 -24.14
N SER A 86 -13.35 5.45 -24.96
CA SER A 86 -12.72 4.18 -24.56
C SER A 86 -11.20 4.17 -24.73
N ASN A 87 -10.66 5.03 -25.60
CA ASN A 87 -9.25 5.03 -25.96
C ASN A 87 -8.58 6.37 -25.59
N PRO A 88 -8.11 6.53 -24.33
CA PRO A 88 -7.46 7.75 -23.90
C PRO A 88 -6.16 7.99 -24.68
N GLY A 89 -5.98 9.22 -25.15
CA GLY A 89 -4.81 9.63 -25.93
C GLY A 89 -3.46 9.35 -25.24
N PRO A 90 -2.35 9.37 -26.00
CA PRO A 90 -1.01 9.16 -25.45
C PRO A 90 -0.70 10.23 -24.38
N GLY A 91 -0.17 9.79 -23.23
CA GLY A 91 0.14 10.66 -22.10
C GLY A 91 -1.02 10.98 -21.16
N VAL A 92 -2.24 10.50 -21.44
CA VAL A 92 -3.37 10.61 -20.52
C VAL A 92 -3.28 9.55 -19.44
N GLU A 93 -3.23 10.01 -18.18
CA GLU A 93 -3.32 9.15 -17.01
C GLU A 93 -4.79 8.98 -16.61
N THR A 94 -5.19 7.74 -16.33
CA THR A 94 -6.56 7.43 -15.92
C THR A 94 -6.58 6.25 -14.95
N ILE A 95 -7.61 6.24 -14.10
CA ILE A 95 -7.96 5.09 -13.24
C ILE A 95 -8.82 4.06 -13.98
N ALA A 96 -9.40 4.41 -15.12
CA ALA A 96 -10.33 3.55 -15.83
C ALA A 96 -9.61 2.38 -16.50
N THR A 97 -10.27 1.22 -16.53
CA THR A 97 -9.91 0.14 -17.45
C THR A 97 -10.35 0.58 -18.84
N ALA A 98 -9.39 1.15 -19.57
CA ALA A 98 -9.54 1.68 -20.91
C ALA A 98 -8.67 0.90 -21.91
N ASP A 99 -8.92 1.10 -23.21
CA ASP A 99 -8.14 0.46 -24.26
C ASP A 99 -6.67 0.91 -24.20
N GLY A 100 -5.75 -0.03 -24.45
CA GLY A 100 -4.31 0.21 -24.28
C GLY A 100 -3.84 0.35 -22.83
N ARG A 101 -4.73 0.30 -21.82
CA ARG A 101 -4.41 0.43 -20.39
C ARG A 101 -4.88 -0.77 -19.54
N PRO A 102 -4.59 -2.03 -19.93
CA PRO A 102 -5.11 -3.21 -19.24
C PRO A 102 -4.62 -3.36 -17.79
N LEU A 103 -3.49 -2.75 -17.44
CA LEU A 103 -2.96 -2.78 -16.08
C LEU A 103 -3.82 -1.99 -15.08
N ASN A 104 -4.69 -1.08 -15.54
CA ASN A 104 -5.64 -0.37 -14.68
C ASN A 104 -6.68 -1.29 -14.05
N ASN A 105 -6.85 -2.51 -14.57
CA ASN A 105 -7.61 -3.57 -13.89
C ASN A 105 -7.06 -3.88 -12.48
N LEU A 106 -5.76 -3.71 -12.26
CA LEU A 106 -5.16 -3.88 -10.93
C LEU A 106 -5.64 -2.80 -9.95
N PHE A 107 -5.91 -1.58 -10.41
CA PHE A 107 -6.48 -0.53 -9.54
C PHE A 107 -7.83 -0.97 -8.97
N TRP A 108 -8.72 -1.49 -9.82
CA TRP A 108 -10.03 -2.01 -9.40
C TRP A 108 -9.90 -3.19 -8.44
N LEU A 109 -9.06 -4.16 -8.79
CA LEU A 109 -8.82 -5.33 -7.94
C LEU A 109 -8.28 -4.94 -6.56
N LEU A 110 -7.27 -4.08 -6.51
CA LEU A 110 -6.64 -3.66 -5.26
C LEU A 110 -7.56 -2.80 -4.41
N SER A 111 -8.26 -1.84 -5.01
CA SER A 111 -9.15 -0.93 -4.29
C SER A 111 -10.34 -1.68 -3.68
N PHE A 112 -10.99 -2.58 -4.44
CA PHE A 112 -12.10 -3.35 -3.91
C PHE A 112 -11.67 -4.47 -2.97
N SER A 113 -10.45 -5.02 -3.13
CA SER A 113 -9.82 -5.89 -2.14
C SER A 113 -9.60 -5.16 -0.81
N LEU A 114 -9.09 -3.93 -0.87
CA LEU A 114 -8.86 -3.11 0.30
C LEU A 114 -10.17 -2.80 1.03
N VAL A 115 -11.16 -2.23 0.33
CA VAL A 115 -12.45 -1.83 0.91
C VAL A 115 -13.18 -3.03 1.49
N SER A 116 -13.29 -4.12 0.73
CA SER A 116 -14.02 -5.30 1.19
C SER A 116 -13.28 -6.04 2.31
N GLY A 117 -11.94 -5.98 2.31
CA GLY A 117 -11.12 -6.49 3.40
C GLY A 117 -11.27 -5.70 4.69
N LEU A 118 -11.31 -4.36 4.61
CA LEU A 118 -11.63 -3.52 5.76
C LEU A 118 -13.05 -3.81 6.29
N ILE A 119 -14.02 -4.00 5.39
CA ILE A 119 -15.39 -4.35 5.78
C ILE A 119 -15.43 -5.69 6.51
N ALA A 120 -14.82 -6.73 5.94
CA ALA A 120 -14.77 -8.05 6.57
C ALA A 120 -14.04 -8.02 7.91
N TYR A 121 -12.93 -7.28 7.99
CA TYR A 121 -12.16 -7.09 9.22
C TYR A 121 -12.98 -6.36 10.29
N GLY A 122 -13.59 -5.23 9.94
CA GLY A 122 -14.42 -4.43 10.83
C GLY A 122 -15.67 -5.18 11.29
N TRP A 123 -16.27 -5.99 10.43
CA TRP A 123 -17.40 -6.85 10.77
C TRP A 123 -17.03 -7.93 11.79
N GLN A 124 -15.86 -8.58 11.65
CA GLN A 124 -15.44 -9.65 12.56
C GLN A 124 -14.82 -9.14 13.87
N ARG A 125 -13.94 -8.14 13.80
CA ARG A 125 -13.24 -7.60 14.97
C ARG A 125 -14.05 -6.53 15.71
N GLY A 126 -15.06 -5.96 15.05
CA GLY A 126 -15.82 -4.80 15.49
C GLY A 126 -15.20 -3.49 15.01
N TRP A 127 -16.04 -2.60 14.48
CA TRP A 127 -15.62 -1.31 13.90
C TRP A 127 -14.81 -0.44 14.86
N ARG A 128 -15.21 -0.38 16.14
CA ARG A 128 -14.48 0.37 17.18
C ARG A 128 -13.05 -0.16 17.36
N SER A 129 -12.90 -1.48 17.38
CA SER A 129 -11.59 -2.13 17.48
C SER A 129 -10.73 -1.86 16.25
N MET A 130 -11.32 -1.93 15.05
CA MET A 130 -10.62 -1.59 13.81
C MET A 130 -10.10 -0.15 13.80
N PHE A 131 -10.94 0.82 14.16
CA PHE A 131 -10.49 2.21 14.28
C PHE A 131 -9.45 2.38 15.38
N GLY A 132 -9.56 1.63 16.48
CA GLY A 132 -8.52 1.57 17.50
C GLY A 132 -7.17 1.10 16.95
N ASP A 133 -7.17 0.04 16.13
CA ASP A 133 -5.96 -0.47 15.49
C ASP A 133 -5.34 0.55 14.52
N LEU A 134 -6.18 1.23 13.72
CA LEU A 134 -5.74 2.28 12.80
C LEU A 134 -5.21 3.51 13.55
N ALA A 135 -5.86 3.90 14.65
CA ALA A 135 -5.45 5.03 15.49
C ALA A 135 -4.11 4.81 16.23
N VAL A 136 -3.62 3.56 16.28
CA VAL A 136 -2.30 3.25 16.82
C VAL A 136 -1.18 3.62 15.84
N LEU A 137 -1.46 3.75 14.54
CA LEU A 137 -0.45 4.08 13.51
C LEU A 137 0.34 5.37 13.82
N PRO A 138 -0.30 6.53 14.06
CA PRO A 138 0.44 7.76 14.31
C PRO A 138 1.24 7.69 15.61
N ARG A 139 0.74 6.95 16.61
CA ARG A 139 1.43 6.74 17.89
C ARG A 139 2.69 5.89 17.69
N ARG A 140 2.61 4.79 16.94
CA ARG A 140 3.77 3.95 16.60
C ARG A 140 4.79 4.76 15.82
N PHE A 141 4.36 5.52 14.82
CA PHE A 141 5.22 6.42 14.07
C PHE A 141 5.95 7.41 14.97
N GLY A 142 5.22 8.13 15.84
CA GLY A 142 5.81 9.10 16.78
C GLY A 142 6.77 8.45 17.78
N GLN A 143 6.45 7.27 18.31
CA GLN A 143 7.32 6.52 19.21
C GLN A 143 8.61 6.04 18.51
N THR A 144 8.50 5.57 17.27
CA THR A 144 9.67 5.15 16.50
C THR A 144 10.57 6.35 16.16
N MET A 145 9.98 7.46 15.74
CA MET A 145 10.72 8.68 15.42
C MET A 145 11.41 9.29 16.64
N SER A 146 10.84 9.17 17.84
CA SER A 146 11.45 9.71 19.07
C SER A 146 12.60 8.86 19.61
N HIS A 147 12.61 7.56 19.38
CA HIS A 147 13.67 6.66 19.88
C HIS A 147 14.94 6.67 19.02
N ASN A 148 14.81 6.73 17.69
CA ASN A 148 15.94 6.75 16.78
C ASN A 148 15.58 7.52 15.50
N THR A 149 15.52 8.86 15.59
CA THR A 149 15.07 9.72 14.50
C THR A 149 15.86 9.52 13.21
N ARG A 150 17.20 9.39 13.29
CA ARG A 150 18.05 9.22 12.10
C ARG A 150 17.82 7.89 11.41
N GLY A 151 17.85 6.78 12.16
CA GLY A 151 17.61 5.46 11.60
C GLY A 151 16.18 5.30 11.08
N ALA A 152 15.22 5.89 11.78
CA ALA A 152 13.81 5.92 11.38
C ALA A 152 13.62 6.65 10.05
N PHE A 153 14.15 7.87 9.93
CA PHE A 153 14.02 8.66 8.71
C PHE A 153 14.77 8.02 7.53
N ALA A 154 15.93 7.41 7.78
CA ALA A 154 16.66 6.65 6.75
C ALA A 154 15.81 5.50 6.17
N MET A 155 15.13 4.73 7.04
CA MET A 155 14.27 3.62 6.62
C MET A 155 13.01 4.11 5.87
N LEU A 156 12.43 5.22 6.32
CA LEU A 156 11.30 5.84 5.63
C LEU A 156 11.68 6.34 4.23
N LEU A 157 12.81 7.04 4.10
CA LEU A 157 13.32 7.49 2.81
C LEU A 157 13.71 6.34 1.89
N LEU A 158 14.20 5.24 2.45
CA LEU A 158 14.47 4.04 1.69
C LEU A 158 13.19 3.48 1.07
N GLY A 159 12.15 3.27 1.88
CA GLY A 159 10.88 2.78 1.38
C GLY A 159 10.31 3.68 0.29
N LEU A 160 10.34 4.99 0.54
CA LEU A 160 9.92 6.01 -0.42
C LEU A 160 10.70 5.92 -1.73
N SER A 161 12.02 5.77 -1.65
CA SER A 161 12.89 5.58 -2.81
C SER A 161 12.52 4.34 -3.61
N ILE A 162 12.39 3.19 -2.94
CA ILE A 162 12.06 1.91 -3.58
C ILE A 162 10.72 2.03 -4.32
N SER A 163 9.69 2.56 -3.67
CA SER A 163 8.38 2.72 -4.30
C SER A 163 8.39 3.66 -5.51
N LEU A 164 9.10 4.79 -5.44
CA LEU A 164 9.19 5.74 -6.54
C LEU A 164 9.98 5.21 -7.74
N ILE A 165 10.94 4.30 -7.50
CA ILE A 165 11.67 3.63 -8.59
C ILE A 165 10.78 2.53 -9.19
N ILE A 166 10.07 1.76 -8.36
CA ILE A 166 9.15 0.71 -8.82
C ILE A 166 7.98 1.32 -9.60
N SER A 167 7.50 2.50 -9.21
CA SER A 167 6.36 3.15 -9.85
C SER A 167 6.60 3.52 -11.30
N ILE A 168 7.86 3.60 -11.76
CA ILE A 168 8.22 3.74 -13.18
C ILE A 168 7.59 2.62 -14.04
N PHE A 169 7.37 1.45 -13.46
CA PHE A 169 6.82 0.28 -14.15
C PHE A 169 5.32 0.06 -13.89
N VAL A 170 4.69 0.91 -13.09
CA VAL A 170 3.33 0.71 -12.58
C VAL A 170 2.49 1.93 -12.98
N PRO A 171 1.26 1.74 -13.52
CA PRO A 171 0.39 2.87 -13.80
C PRO A 171 0.09 3.68 -12.53
N SER A 172 -0.01 5.01 -12.66
CA SER A 172 -0.26 5.93 -11.54
C SER A 172 -1.49 5.52 -10.70
N ALA A 173 -2.55 5.06 -11.35
CA ALA A 173 -3.74 4.53 -10.68
C ALA A 173 -3.43 3.33 -9.77
N VAL A 174 -2.59 2.41 -10.24
CA VAL A 174 -2.19 1.23 -9.47
C VAL A 174 -1.27 1.64 -8.31
N SER A 175 -0.41 2.65 -8.50
CA SER A 175 0.37 3.25 -7.41
C SER A 175 -0.51 3.76 -6.28
N LEU A 176 -1.60 4.48 -6.57
CA LEU A 176 -2.57 4.91 -5.55
C LEU A 176 -3.13 3.72 -4.76
N ALA A 177 -3.66 2.71 -5.45
CA ALA A 177 -4.28 1.57 -4.79
C ALA A 177 -3.27 0.77 -3.95
N LEU A 178 -2.06 0.52 -4.48
CA LEU A 178 -0.98 -0.14 -3.75
C LEU A 178 -0.54 0.69 -2.54
N GLY A 179 -0.41 2.01 -2.68
CA GLY A 179 -0.04 2.91 -1.59
C GLY A 179 -1.02 2.83 -0.42
N LEU A 180 -2.33 2.84 -0.72
CA LEU A 180 -3.38 2.67 0.29
C LEU A 180 -3.36 1.27 0.93
N VAL A 181 -3.16 0.22 0.13
CA VAL A 181 -3.01 -1.16 0.64
C VAL A 181 -1.82 -1.27 1.58
N LEU A 182 -0.65 -0.74 1.21
CA LEU A 182 0.55 -0.74 2.06
C LEU A 182 0.32 0.07 3.34
N LEU A 183 -0.33 1.23 3.26
CA LEU A 183 -0.64 2.05 4.43
C LEU A 183 -1.52 1.28 5.44
N ILE A 184 -2.50 0.54 4.96
CA ILE A 184 -3.37 -0.28 5.82
C ILE A 184 -2.63 -1.52 6.31
N LEU A 185 -1.85 -2.19 5.46
CA LEU A 185 -1.03 -3.33 5.86
C LEU A 185 -0.03 -2.94 6.94
N ALA A 186 0.50 -1.72 6.94
CA ALA A 186 1.39 -1.20 7.98
C ALA A 186 0.73 -1.20 9.38
N ALA A 187 -0.59 -1.17 9.47
CA ALA A 187 -1.33 -1.30 10.73
C ALA A 187 -1.51 -2.75 11.19
N THR A 188 -1.26 -3.72 10.31
CA THR A 188 -1.61 -5.12 10.53
C THR A 188 -0.39 -5.99 10.87
N PRO A 189 -0.60 -7.13 11.56
CA PRO A 189 0.44 -8.15 11.72
C PRO A 189 0.99 -8.66 10.38
N LEU A 190 0.15 -8.68 9.33
CA LEU A 190 0.53 -9.13 8.00
C LEU A 190 1.62 -8.24 7.39
N GLY A 191 1.49 -6.93 7.56
CA GLY A 191 2.51 -5.98 7.14
C GLY A 191 3.83 -6.17 7.89
N THR A 192 3.81 -6.60 9.15
CA THR A 192 5.05 -6.91 9.91
C THR A 192 5.81 -8.10 9.29
N ILE A 193 5.09 -9.09 8.76
CA ILE A 193 5.68 -10.29 8.13
C ILE A 193 6.31 -9.97 6.77
N ILE A 194 5.59 -9.29 5.88
CA ILE A 194 6.07 -8.88 4.55
C ILE A 194 7.38 -8.09 4.70
N ASN A 195 7.37 -7.18 5.65
CA ASN A 195 8.48 -6.35 6.02
C ASN A 195 9.74 -7.10 6.51
N PHE A 196 9.60 -8.24 7.19
CA PHE A 196 10.76 -9.04 7.58
C PHE A 196 11.52 -9.59 6.36
N ALA A 197 10.81 -9.89 5.26
CA ALA A 197 11.44 -10.28 4.01
C ALA A 197 12.24 -9.11 3.39
N PHE A 198 11.68 -7.89 3.40
CA PHE A 198 12.36 -6.68 2.92
C PHE A 198 13.61 -6.34 3.73
N ILE A 199 13.56 -6.46 5.06
CA ILE A 199 14.74 -6.24 5.91
C ILE A 199 15.88 -7.21 5.55
N LYS A 200 15.57 -8.43 5.14
CA LYS A 200 16.57 -9.42 4.74
C LYS A 200 17.26 -9.00 3.45
N ILE A 201 16.51 -8.52 2.46
CA ILE A 201 17.04 -7.95 1.22
C ILE A 201 17.91 -6.73 1.55
N TRP A 202 17.43 -5.85 2.43
CA TRP A 202 18.18 -4.65 2.83
C TRP A 202 19.50 -4.99 3.53
N LYS A 203 19.48 -5.88 4.52
CA LYS A 203 20.70 -6.34 5.21
C LYS A 203 21.69 -6.99 4.26
N ALA A 204 21.21 -7.72 3.25
CA ALA A 204 22.05 -8.29 2.21
C ALA A 204 22.69 -7.21 1.32
N LEU A 205 21.96 -6.13 1.01
CA LEU A 205 22.45 -5.02 0.19
C LEU A 205 23.42 -4.11 0.94
N THR A 206 23.24 -3.84 2.24
CA THR A 206 24.07 -2.88 2.99
C THR A 206 25.33 -3.49 3.61
N GLY A 207 25.53 -4.80 3.50
CA GLY A 207 26.83 -5.44 3.74
C GLY A 207 27.38 -5.46 5.18
N ASN A 208 26.86 -4.70 6.17
CA ASN A 208 27.09 -4.92 7.61
C ASN A 208 26.38 -3.92 8.56
N GLU A 209 26.33 -4.33 9.84
CA GLU A 209 25.94 -3.61 11.08
C GLU A 209 24.55 -2.94 11.13
N ALA A 210 23.59 -3.69 11.67
CA ALA A 210 22.39 -3.09 12.23
C ALA A 210 22.80 -2.04 13.28
N PRO A 211 22.24 -0.81 13.25
CA PRO A 211 22.60 0.23 14.19
C PRO A 211 22.46 -0.29 15.62
N SER A 212 23.42 0.03 16.48
CA SER A 212 23.51 -0.39 17.89
C SER A 212 22.39 0.15 18.80
N GLY A 213 21.26 0.57 18.24
CA GLY A 213 20.00 0.71 18.96
C GLY A 213 19.51 -0.68 19.34
N GLY A 214 19.07 -0.86 20.59
CA GLY A 214 18.66 -2.17 21.12
C GLY A 214 17.87 -2.99 20.09
N MET A 215 18.25 -4.26 19.93
CA MET A 215 17.83 -5.17 18.85
C MET A 215 16.30 -5.14 18.59
N VAL A 216 15.50 -4.94 19.63
CA VAL A 216 14.02 -4.80 19.58
C VAL A 216 13.57 -3.53 18.85
N ALA A 217 14.23 -2.39 19.08
CA ALA A 217 13.90 -1.13 18.41
C ALA A 217 14.24 -1.21 16.92
N VAL A 218 15.37 -1.80 16.53
CA VAL A 218 15.74 -1.96 15.11
C VAL A 218 14.85 -2.96 14.38
N LEU A 219 14.40 -4.03 15.06
CA LEU A 219 13.51 -5.06 14.50
C LEU A 219 12.08 -4.57 14.25
N VAL A 220 11.56 -3.63 15.05
CA VAL A 220 10.16 -3.15 14.94
C VAL A 220 10.07 -1.79 14.22
N ALA A 221 11.08 -0.92 14.38
CA ALA A 221 11.13 0.42 13.77
C ALA A 221 11.41 0.40 12.26
N GLY A 222 12.42 -0.37 11.85
CA GLY A 222 12.86 -0.44 10.46
C GLY A 222 11.76 -0.88 9.48
N PRO A 223 11.04 -1.98 9.75
CA PRO A 223 10.08 -2.48 8.78
C PRO A 223 8.85 -1.57 8.63
N PHE A 224 8.28 -1.15 9.75
CA PHE A 224 7.11 -0.26 9.76
C PHE A 224 7.37 1.03 8.96
N LEU A 225 8.54 1.63 9.13
CA LEU A 225 8.90 2.86 8.46
C LEU A 225 9.23 2.68 6.98
N VAL A 226 9.84 1.56 6.59
CA VAL A 226 10.01 1.23 5.16
C VAL A 226 8.65 1.16 4.49
N MET A 227 7.69 0.40 5.02
CA MET A 227 6.36 0.28 4.41
C MET A 227 5.59 1.60 4.37
N LEU A 228 5.70 2.43 5.42
CA LEU A 228 5.15 3.79 5.38
C LEU A 228 5.82 4.66 4.32
N GLY A 229 7.14 4.51 4.15
CA GLY A 229 7.90 5.13 3.08
C GLY A 229 7.39 4.68 1.71
N GLU A 230 7.21 3.37 1.50
CA GLU A 230 6.71 2.79 0.26
C GLU A 230 5.29 3.30 -0.06
N ALA A 231 4.42 3.30 0.94
CA ALA A 231 3.08 3.87 0.82
C ALA A 231 3.15 5.35 0.42
N ALA A 232 4.00 6.14 1.09
CA ALA A 232 4.18 7.55 0.78
C ALA A 232 4.73 7.77 -0.64
N GLY A 233 5.73 7.01 -1.07
CA GLY A 233 6.30 7.17 -2.41
C GLY A 233 5.32 6.78 -3.51
N LEU A 234 4.52 5.72 -3.34
CA LEU A 234 3.46 5.39 -4.30
C LEU A 234 2.34 6.45 -4.34
N LEU A 235 2.00 7.06 -3.20
CA LEU A 235 1.03 8.17 -3.15
C LEU A 235 1.59 9.45 -3.81
N LEU A 236 2.90 9.70 -3.66
CA LEU A 236 3.56 10.82 -4.33
C LEU A 236 3.67 10.58 -5.83
N ASP A 237 3.98 9.36 -6.27
CA ASP A 237 3.94 8.98 -7.68
C ASP A 237 2.57 9.25 -8.29
N TRP A 238 1.49 8.83 -7.61
CA TRP A 238 0.13 9.13 -8.07
C TRP A 238 -0.14 10.64 -8.17
N LEU A 239 0.34 11.42 -7.20
CA LEU A 239 0.12 12.87 -7.16
C LEU A 239 0.86 13.62 -8.27
N PHE A 240 2.09 13.21 -8.60
CA PHE A 240 2.91 13.89 -9.61
C PHE A 240 2.77 13.31 -11.01
N ALA A 241 2.47 12.02 -11.12
CA ALA A 241 2.29 11.26 -12.35
C ALA A 241 3.40 11.49 -13.41
N SER A 242 4.62 11.78 -12.94
CA SER A 242 5.76 12.13 -13.80
C SER A 242 6.93 11.21 -13.51
N LEU A 243 7.34 10.44 -14.52
CA LEU A 243 8.47 9.51 -14.46
C LEU A 243 9.76 10.20 -14.02
N LEU A 244 10.04 11.38 -14.58
CA LEU A 244 11.27 12.13 -14.29
C LEU A 244 11.27 12.56 -12.81
N VAL A 245 10.14 13.06 -12.32
CA VAL A 245 9.97 13.47 -10.92
C VAL A 245 10.12 12.29 -9.97
N GLY A 246 9.44 11.18 -10.26
CA GLY A 246 9.53 9.95 -9.47
C GLY A 246 10.96 9.44 -9.39
N LEU A 247 11.67 9.39 -10.52
CA LEU A 247 13.07 8.96 -10.58
C LEU A 247 13.99 9.89 -9.77
N ILE A 248 13.88 11.21 -9.96
CA ILE A 248 14.73 12.19 -9.26
C ILE A 248 14.49 12.11 -7.75
N LEU A 249 13.22 12.16 -7.32
CA LEU A 249 12.87 12.07 -5.90
C LEU A 249 13.28 10.72 -5.31
N GLY A 250 13.14 9.63 -6.06
CA GLY A 250 13.57 8.29 -5.68
C GLY A 250 15.07 8.20 -5.44
N VAL A 251 15.89 8.71 -6.38
CA VAL A 251 17.36 8.74 -6.24
C VAL A 251 17.79 9.64 -5.09
N VAL A 252 17.18 10.81 -4.97
CA VAL A 252 17.41 11.75 -3.85
C VAL A 252 17.14 11.07 -2.51
N ALA A 253 16.00 10.38 -2.38
CA ALA A 253 15.62 9.68 -1.17
C ALA A 253 16.57 8.51 -0.86
N ALA A 254 17.04 7.76 -1.87
CA ALA A 254 18.05 6.72 -1.69
C ALA A 254 19.35 7.28 -1.12
N VAL A 255 19.87 8.35 -1.73
CA VAL A 255 21.13 8.99 -1.29
C VAL A 255 20.98 9.53 0.12
N ALA A 256 19.90 10.26 0.41
CA ALA A 256 19.61 10.78 1.73
C ALA A 256 19.46 9.66 2.78
N SER A 257 18.80 8.56 2.43
CA SER A 257 18.69 7.37 3.28
C SER A 257 20.06 6.79 3.65
N VAL A 258 20.95 6.61 2.66
CA VAL A 258 22.31 6.08 2.87
C VAL A 258 23.16 7.03 3.71
N LEU A 259 23.11 8.35 3.43
CA LEU A 259 23.87 9.35 4.19
C LEU A 259 23.44 9.39 5.66
N LEU A 260 22.13 9.33 5.93
CA LEU A 260 21.61 9.26 7.29
C LEU A 260 21.95 7.94 7.99
N GLY A 261 21.88 6.83 7.26
CA GLY A 261 22.26 5.50 7.79
C GLY A 261 23.74 5.41 8.16
N ARG A 262 24.61 6.10 7.42
CA ARG A 262 26.06 6.18 7.70
C ARG A 262 26.44 7.24 8.72
N GLY A 263 25.50 8.06 9.19
CA GLY A 263 25.77 9.15 10.12
C GLY A 263 26.60 10.30 9.53
N THR A 264 26.68 10.42 8.21
CA THR A 264 27.42 11.48 7.52
C THR A 264 26.54 12.72 7.35
N SER A 265 27.05 13.91 7.67
CA SER A 265 26.37 15.17 7.39
C SER A 265 26.23 15.37 5.88
N PRO A 266 25.04 15.72 5.35
CA PRO A 266 24.85 15.96 3.93
C PRO A 266 25.74 17.12 3.49
N SER A 267 26.48 16.93 2.39
CA SER A 267 27.26 18.02 1.80
C SER A 267 26.32 19.11 1.28
N PRO A 268 26.73 20.40 1.27
CA PRO A 268 25.91 21.48 0.73
C PRO A 268 25.42 21.23 -0.71
N GLY A 269 26.21 20.51 -1.52
CA GLY A 269 25.83 20.09 -2.87
C GLY A 269 24.70 19.05 -2.90
N ALA A 270 24.66 18.13 -1.93
CA ALA A 270 23.55 17.18 -1.81
C ALA A 270 22.25 17.92 -1.45
N THR A 271 22.31 18.86 -0.51
CA THR A 271 21.14 19.68 -0.13
C THR A 271 20.64 20.55 -1.29
N ALA A 272 21.56 21.14 -2.07
CA ALA A 272 21.21 21.91 -3.27
C ALA A 272 20.59 21.02 -4.36
N GLY A 273 21.12 19.82 -4.60
CA GLY A 273 20.54 18.86 -5.56
C GLY A 273 19.13 18.41 -5.17
N ILE A 274 18.87 18.20 -3.88
CA ILE A 274 17.54 17.89 -3.35
C ILE A 274 16.56 19.03 -3.60
N LEU A 275 16.96 20.27 -3.32
CA LEU A 275 16.12 21.45 -3.52
C LEU A 275 15.84 21.71 -5.01
N ILE A 276 16.83 21.56 -5.88
CA ILE A 276 16.66 21.71 -7.33
C ILE A 276 15.74 20.62 -7.88
N GLY A 277 15.93 19.36 -7.47
CA GLY A 277 15.03 18.27 -7.86
C GLY A 277 13.59 18.49 -7.40
N LEU A 278 13.39 19.05 -6.20
CA LEU A 278 12.07 19.41 -5.70
C LEU A 278 11.43 20.56 -6.48
N ILE A 279 12.20 21.58 -6.87
CA ILE A 279 11.70 22.72 -7.66
C ILE A 279 11.31 22.27 -9.07
N LEU A 280 12.13 21.45 -9.73
CA LEU A 280 11.84 20.87 -11.05
C LEU A 280 10.64 19.91 -11.01
N ALA A 281 10.42 19.23 -9.88
CA ALA A 281 9.22 18.41 -9.69
C ALA A 281 7.94 19.23 -9.55
N LEU A 282 8.02 20.38 -8.90
CA LEU A 282 6.89 21.28 -8.71
C LEU A 282 6.55 22.09 -9.98
N SER A 283 7.50 22.28 -10.91
CA SER A 283 7.23 22.98 -12.17
C SER A 283 6.36 22.20 -13.15
N GLU A 284 6.32 20.86 -13.01
CA GLU A 284 5.65 19.96 -13.96
C GLU A 284 4.21 19.62 -13.58
N LEU A 285 3.64 20.36 -12.62
CA LEU A 285 2.26 20.26 -12.16
C LEU A 285 1.28 20.82 -13.21
N SER A 286 1.14 20.12 -14.32
CA SER A 286 0.06 20.34 -15.28
C SER A 286 -0.29 19.04 -16.00
N ALA A 287 -1.05 18.18 -15.32
CA ALA A 287 -1.73 17.05 -15.95
C ALA A 287 -3.03 17.56 -16.58
N GLY A 288 -3.03 17.77 -17.89
CA GLY A 288 -4.23 18.11 -18.65
C GLY A 288 -5.18 16.91 -18.75
N ARG A 289 -6.49 17.16 -18.66
CA ARG A 289 -7.50 16.20 -19.09
C ARG A 289 -7.47 16.15 -20.61
N ALA A 290 -7.28 14.98 -21.21
CA ALA A 290 -7.48 14.80 -22.64
C ALA A 290 -8.69 13.90 -22.89
N TRP A 291 -9.30 14.15 -24.04
CA TRP A 291 -10.57 13.62 -24.48
C TRP A 291 -10.27 12.49 -25.45
N ALA A 292 -10.86 11.33 -25.22
CA ALA A 292 -11.00 10.30 -26.24
C ALA A 292 -12.24 10.69 -27.05
N ASP A 293 -12.15 10.65 -28.38
CA ASP A 293 -13.26 11.06 -29.26
C ASP A 293 -13.94 9.81 -29.86
N ASP A 294 -14.36 8.86 -28.99
CA ASP A 294 -14.82 7.53 -29.41
C ASP A 294 -15.97 6.92 -28.56
N GLY A 295 -17.06 7.66 -28.42
CA GLY A 295 -18.30 7.18 -27.77
C GLY A 295 -18.64 7.91 -26.48
N GLY A 296 -18.13 9.13 -26.35
CA GLY A 296 -18.27 9.98 -25.19
C GLY A 296 -19.67 10.47 -24.93
N TRP A 297 -19.92 10.84 -23.67
CA TRP A 297 -21.17 11.44 -23.23
C TRP A 297 -21.47 12.73 -23.99
N LYS A 298 -20.45 13.52 -24.33
CA LYS A 298 -20.63 14.81 -25.02
C LYS A 298 -20.69 14.69 -26.54
N GLU A 299 -20.23 13.56 -27.08
CA GLU A 299 -20.29 13.27 -28.52
C GLU A 299 -21.65 12.74 -28.95
N CYS A 300 -22.36 12.11 -28.00
CA CYS A 300 -23.70 11.61 -28.21
C CYS A 300 -24.68 12.76 -28.50
N ASN A 301 -25.29 12.68 -29.67
CA ASN A 301 -26.43 13.50 -30.05
C ASN A 301 -27.61 12.59 -30.41
N THR A 302 -28.80 13.00 -30.02
CA THR A 302 -30.05 12.37 -30.48
C THR A 302 -30.22 12.53 -31.99
N PRO A 303 -31.13 11.75 -32.63
CA PRO A 303 -31.45 11.92 -34.04
C PRO A 303 -31.89 13.35 -34.42
N ASP A 304 -32.45 14.08 -33.45
CA ASP A 304 -32.89 15.48 -33.60
C ASP A 304 -31.75 16.50 -33.39
N GLY A 305 -30.50 16.04 -33.19
CA GLY A 305 -29.33 16.88 -32.99
C GLY A 305 -29.18 17.48 -31.60
N VAL A 306 -29.94 17.00 -30.61
CA VAL A 306 -29.83 17.45 -29.21
C VAL A 306 -28.75 16.63 -28.49
N PRO A 307 -27.78 17.27 -27.83
CA PRO A 307 -26.77 16.57 -27.03
C PRO A 307 -27.38 15.71 -25.93
N CYS A 308 -26.88 14.48 -25.77
CA CYS A 308 -27.36 13.56 -24.74
C CYS A 308 -27.13 14.11 -23.32
N SER A 309 -26.12 14.97 -23.13
CA SER A 309 -25.87 15.70 -21.89
C SER A 309 -27.05 16.56 -21.41
N ASP A 310 -27.89 17.02 -22.32
CA ASP A 310 -28.93 18.01 -22.03
C ASP A 310 -30.29 17.36 -21.72
N LEU A 311 -30.39 16.04 -21.88
CA LEU A 311 -31.65 15.27 -21.81
C LEU A 311 -31.85 14.51 -20.49
N GLY A 312 -30.96 14.72 -19.50
CA GLY A 312 -31.04 14.06 -18.19
C GLY A 312 -31.05 12.53 -18.31
N ILE A 313 -32.01 11.87 -17.64
CA ILE A 313 -32.16 10.40 -17.70
C ILE A 313 -32.44 9.91 -19.13
N GLY A 314 -33.19 10.67 -19.93
CA GLY A 314 -33.44 10.34 -21.33
C GLY A 314 -32.16 10.32 -22.17
N GLY A 315 -31.19 11.16 -21.81
CA GLY A 315 -29.85 11.18 -22.39
C GLY A 315 -29.06 9.90 -22.14
N LEU A 316 -29.27 9.24 -20.98
CA LEU A 316 -28.58 8.00 -20.66
C LEU A 316 -29.02 6.87 -21.57
N TYR A 317 -30.33 6.77 -21.82
CA TYR A 317 -30.87 5.80 -22.77
C TYR A 317 -30.42 6.08 -24.20
N ALA A 318 -30.38 7.35 -24.60
CA ALA A 318 -29.87 7.75 -25.91
C ALA A 318 -28.39 7.38 -26.08
N TRP A 319 -27.56 7.65 -25.07
CA TRP A 319 -26.15 7.29 -25.05
C TRP A 319 -25.92 5.78 -25.07
N CYS A 320 -26.68 4.99 -24.30
CA CYS A 320 -26.58 3.53 -24.37
C CYS A 320 -26.91 2.95 -25.75
N SER A 321 -27.58 3.72 -26.62
CA SER A 321 -27.87 3.34 -28.01
C SER A 321 -26.95 4.01 -29.03
N SER A 322 -26.00 4.85 -28.61
CA SER A 322 -25.10 5.56 -29.51
C SER A 322 -23.93 4.67 -29.96
N GLU A 323 -23.32 5.04 -31.09
CA GLU A 323 -22.11 4.40 -31.58
C GLU A 323 -20.97 4.54 -30.54
N GLY A 324 -20.18 3.48 -30.33
CA GLY A 324 -19.10 3.44 -29.34
C GLY A 324 -19.51 3.07 -27.91
N ALA A 325 -20.78 3.26 -27.52
CA ALA A 325 -21.23 2.99 -26.14
C ALA A 325 -21.05 1.52 -25.72
N ASP A 326 -21.24 0.57 -26.64
CA ASP A 326 -21.03 -0.86 -26.39
C ASP A 326 -19.58 -1.16 -25.96
N ALA A 327 -18.59 -0.49 -26.57
CA ALA A 327 -17.19 -0.66 -26.22
C ALA A 327 -16.91 -0.12 -24.81
N LEU A 328 -17.46 1.05 -24.46
CA LEU A 328 -17.35 1.63 -23.12
C LEU A 328 -18.05 0.76 -22.06
N ILE A 329 -19.19 0.16 -22.39
CA ILE A 329 -19.92 -0.75 -21.49
C ILE A 329 -19.12 -2.04 -21.27
N ALA A 330 -18.54 -2.61 -22.33
CA ALA A 330 -17.72 -3.82 -22.25
C ALA A 330 -16.43 -3.58 -21.44
N SER A 331 -15.72 -2.47 -21.70
CA SER A 331 -14.54 -2.07 -20.93
C SER A 331 -14.90 -1.72 -19.49
N GLY A 332 -16.07 -1.10 -19.28
CA GLY A 332 -16.75 -0.99 -18.00
C GLY A 332 -16.83 -2.32 -17.24
N ALA A 333 -17.39 -3.34 -17.89
CA ALA A 333 -17.62 -4.66 -17.30
C ALA A 333 -16.31 -5.37 -16.92
N MET A 334 -15.20 -5.12 -17.64
CA MET A 334 -13.87 -5.58 -17.22
C MET A 334 -13.48 -4.98 -15.87
N GLY A 335 -13.60 -3.66 -15.70
CA GLY A 335 -13.37 -2.99 -14.42
C GLY A 335 -14.24 -3.55 -13.29
N GLY A 336 -15.53 -3.79 -13.58
CA GLY A 336 -16.45 -4.49 -12.67
C GLY A 336 -15.98 -5.91 -12.32
N GLY A 337 -15.53 -6.69 -13.30
CA GLY A 337 -15.02 -8.05 -13.08
C GLY A 337 -13.84 -8.07 -12.09
N PHE A 338 -12.87 -7.18 -12.28
CA PHE A 338 -11.73 -7.05 -11.38
C PHE A 338 -12.14 -6.50 -10.00
N ALA A 339 -13.10 -5.59 -9.92
CA ALA A 339 -13.67 -5.14 -8.65
C ALA A 339 -14.33 -6.29 -7.86
N GLY A 340 -15.13 -7.12 -8.54
CA GLY A 340 -15.79 -8.29 -7.94
C GLY A 340 -14.80 -9.36 -7.45
N LEU A 341 -13.76 -9.65 -8.25
CA LEU A 341 -12.66 -10.53 -7.85
C LEU A 341 -11.86 -9.93 -6.69
N GLY A 342 -11.54 -8.64 -6.77
CA GLY A 342 -10.89 -7.89 -5.72
C GLY A 342 -11.64 -8.02 -4.40
N ALA A 343 -12.94 -7.80 -4.40
CA ALA A 343 -13.77 -7.97 -3.21
C ALA A 343 -13.69 -9.38 -2.61
N ALA A 344 -13.74 -10.44 -3.42
CA ALA A 344 -13.62 -11.82 -2.94
C ALA A 344 -12.28 -12.08 -2.24
N ILE A 345 -11.19 -11.58 -2.83
CA ILE A 345 -9.83 -11.65 -2.24
C ILE A 345 -9.80 -10.85 -0.94
N GLY A 346 -10.28 -9.61 -0.98
CA GLY A 346 -10.29 -8.66 0.13
C GLY A 346 -10.97 -9.21 1.37
N ILE A 347 -12.21 -9.69 1.20
CA ILE A 347 -13.00 -10.29 2.27
C ILE A 347 -12.21 -11.42 2.96
N GLY A 348 -11.54 -12.23 2.15
CA GLY A 348 -10.69 -13.30 2.63
C GLY A 348 -9.53 -12.84 3.50
N LEU A 349 -8.74 -11.91 2.95
CA LEU A 349 -7.59 -11.34 3.63
C LEU A 349 -7.99 -10.60 4.91
N GLY A 350 -9.07 -9.81 4.87
CA GLY A 350 -9.63 -9.13 6.02
C GLY A 350 -10.08 -10.09 7.13
N SER A 351 -10.70 -11.21 6.76
CA SER A 351 -11.12 -12.24 7.70
C SER A 351 -9.95 -12.96 8.36
N VAL A 352 -8.91 -13.28 7.58
CA VAL A 352 -7.68 -13.87 8.11
C VAL A 352 -6.99 -12.89 9.06
N ALA A 353 -6.89 -11.62 8.68
CA ALA A 353 -6.32 -10.57 9.52
C ALA A 353 -7.10 -10.42 10.84
N ALA A 354 -8.43 -10.44 10.81
CA ALA A 354 -9.28 -10.38 12.01
C ALA A 354 -9.08 -11.61 12.91
N SER A 355 -9.00 -12.80 12.32
CA SER A 355 -8.76 -14.05 13.06
C SER A 355 -7.41 -14.05 13.77
N LEU A 356 -6.36 -13.56 13.10
CA LEU A 356 -5.01 -13.42 13.70
C LEU A 356 -4.99 -12.38 14.82
N ALA A 357 -5.68 -11.26 14.59
CA ALA A 357 -5.86 -10.20 15.55
C ALA A 357 -6.52 -10.65 16.86
N MET A 358 -7.61 -11.42 16.75
CA MET A 358 -8.32 -11.96 17.92
C MET A 358 -7.49 -13.02 18.64
N GLY A 359 -6.78 -13.88 17.89
CA GLY A 359 -5.91 -14.90 18.47
C GLY A 359 -4.70 -14.36 19.23
N ALA A 360 -4.29 -13.12 18.98
CA ALA A 360 -3.18 -12.47 19.71
C ALA A 360 -3.61 -11.91 21.09
N GLN A 361 -4.90 -11.91 21.42
CA GLN A 361 -5.44 -11.38 22.68
C GLN A 361 -5.82 -12.46 23.71
N GLY A 362 -5.84 -13.74 23.30
CA GLY A 362 -6.14 -14.88 24.18
C GLY A 362 -4.87 -15.61 24.60
#